data_AF-A0A3P6S5G3-F1
#
_entry.id   AF-A0A3P6S5G3-F1
#
_cell.length_a   1.000
_cell.length_b   1.000
_cell.length_c   1.000
_cell.angle_alpha   90.00
_cell.angle_beta   90.00
_cell.angle_gamma   90.00
#
_symmetry.space_group_name_H-M   'P 1'
#
loop_
_entity.id
_entity.type
_entity.pdbx_description
1 polymer ?
#
loop_
_entity_poly.entity_id
_entity_poly.type
_entity_poly.pdbx_seq_one_letter_code
_entity_poly.pdbx_strand_id
1 'polypeptide(L)'
;EIVGEFDWSKAVQGQILGAFFWGYLGSQVLGGYMASRFGGKRVVLTCILGSSLLTLASPVAARTSPYVLVALRVAIGFLQGATFPAMHTMWSVWGPPLELSILTGVTYAGAQIGNVFVLPFSGFLCQYGFDGGWPSIFYILGLMGVVWCAIWMYVSSDRPINHPRISEAEKQYITKAVEESVGKHTGKPPATPWGKILTSRAVWACWFGHFAGDWGAYTMLVSLPMFLKDVLGLDLSSVSFMKFIPFQIPSTYL
;
A
#
# COMPACT_ATOMS: atom_id res chain seq x y z
N GLU A 1 -15.57 18.57 -25.39
CA GLU A 1 -14.46 18.36 -24.44
C GLU A 1 -15.00 18.53 -23.03
N ILE A 2 -14.67 17.62 -22.12
CA ILE A 2 -15.00 17.82 -20.70
C ILE A 2 -13.98 18.85 -20.20
N VAL A 3 -14.40 20.11 -20.08
CA VAL A 3 -13.57 21.18 -19.51
C VAL A 3 -13.44 20.88 -18.01
N GLY A 4 -12.23 20.55 -17.56
CA GLY A 4 -11.95 20.32 -16.14
C GLY A 4 -12.06 21.61 -15.33
N GLU A 5 -12.36 21.51 -14.04
CA GLU A 5 -12.48 22.65 -13.12
C GLU A 5 -11.18 23.50 -13.03
N PHE A 6 -10.04 22.92 -13.38
CA PHE A 6 -8.73 23.56 -13.34
C PHE A 6 -8.04 23.59 -14.70
N ASP A 7 -7.59 24.78 -15.12
CA ASP A 7 -6.74 24.96 -16.29
C ASP A 7 -5.25 24.84 -15.93
N TRP A 8 -4.82 23.61 -15.60
CA TRP A 8 -3.42 23.31 -15.28
C TRP A 8 -2.69 22.71 -16.46
N SER A 9 -1.46 23.18 -16.71
CA SER A 9 -0.59 22.59 -17.74
C SER A 9 -0.29 21.13 -17.45
N LYS A 10 -0.02 20.34 -18.50
CA LYS A 10 0.34 18.92 -18.37
C LYS A 10 1.58 18.69 -17.48
N ALA A 11 2.51 19.65 -17.48
CA ALA A 11 3.68 19.61 -16.61
C ALA A 11 3.28 19.68 -15.12
N VAL A 12 2.38 20.58 -14.74
CA VAL A 12 1.88 20.72 -13.36
C VAL A 12 1.09 19.48 -12.94
N GLN A 13 0.22 18.95 -13.82
CA GLN A 13 -0.51 17.71 -13.55
C GLN A 13 0.44 16.53 -13.29
N GLY A 14 1.50 16.42 -14.09
CA GLY A 14 2.55 15.40 -13.91
C GLY A 14 3.30 15.56 -12.59
N GLN A 15 3.62 16.81 -12.20
CA GLN A 15 4.24 17.09 -10.90
C GLN A 15 3.34 16.71 -9.72
N ILE A 16 2.04 17.04 -9.77
CA ILE A 16 1.06 16.66 -8.74
C ILE A 16 0.97 15.14 -8.61
N LEU A 17 0.93 14.41 -9.72
CA LEU A 17 0.88 12.95 -9.72
C LEU A 17 2.17 12.34 -9.15
N GLY A 18 3.33 12.84 -9.60
CA GLY A 18 4.65 12.37 -9.16
C GLY A 18 4.97 12.69 -7.69
N ALA A 19 4.46 13.80 -7.16
CA ALA A 19 4.69 14.26 -5.79
C ALA A 19 4.44 13.19 -4.72
N PHE A 20 3.41 12.35 -4.93
CA PHE A 20 3.12 11.23 -4.05
C PHE A 20 4.30 10.26 -3.90
N PHE A 21 4.93 9.88 -5.01
CA PHE A 21 6.00 8.88 -5.02
C PHE A 21 7.27 9.36 -4.31
N TRP A 22 7.56 10.66 -4.37
CA TRP A 22 8.69 11.25 -3.65
C TRP A 22 8.56 11.10 -2.14
N GLY A 23 7.36 11.37 -1.59
CA GLY A 23 7.09 11.13 -0.16
C GLY A 23 7.14 9.65 0.18
N TYR A 24 6.54 8.81 -0.68
CA TYR A 24 6.46 7.37 -0.49
C TYR A 24 7.84 6.72 -0.35
N LEU A 25 8.78 7.03 -1.24
CA LEU A 25 10.15 6.49 -1.21
C LEU A 25 10.89 6.81 0.09
N GLY A 26 10.78 8.04 0.59
CA GLY A 26 11.50 8.47 1.79
C GLY A 26 11.00 7.84 3.09
N SER A 27 9.74 7.37 3.11
CA SER A 27 9.08 6.92 4.33
C SER A 27 9.23 5.42 4.62
N GLN A 28 9.59 4.60 3.64
CA GLN A 28 9.60 3.14 3.78
C GLN A 28 10.54 2.64 4.90
N VAL A 29 11.80 3.07 4.86
CA VAL A 29 12.82 2.67 5.87
C VAL A 29 12.48 3.25 7.24
N LEU A 30 12.02 4.52 7.28
CA LEU A 30 11.62 5.19 8.50
C LEU A 30 10.40 4.53 9.16
N GLY A 31 9.41 4.13 8.36
CA GLY A 31 8.20 3.47 8.79
C GLY A 31 8.48 2.14 9.50
N GLY A 32 9.33 1.29 8.90
CA GLY A 32 9.76 0.05 9.52
C GLY A 32 10.50 0.28 10.84
N TYR A 33 11.41 1.25 10.88
CA TYR A 33 12.12 1.62 12.11
C TYR A 33 11.16 2.10 13.21
N MET A 34 10.24 3.02 12.88
CA MET A 34 9.24 3.53 13.82
C MET A 34 8.31 2.42 14.31
N ALA A 35 7.87 1.51 13.44
CA ALA A 35 7.00 0.40 13.81
C ALA A 35 7.68 -0.55 14.81
N SER A 36 8.97 -0.82 14.61
CA SER A 36 9.75 -1.66 15.52
C SER A 36 9.90 -1.05 16.93
N ARG A 37 9.92 0.29 17.03
CA ARG A 37 10.17 1.02 18.28
C ARG A 37 8.91 1.42 19.02
N PHE A 38 7.88 1.86 18.29
CA PHE A 38 6.65 2.41 18.85
C PHE A 38 5.44 1.47 18.78
N GLY A 39 5.59 0.32 18.11
CA GLY A 39 4.51 -0.64 17.87
C GLY A 39 3.85 -0.42 16.50
N GLY A 40 3.66 -1.52 15.76
CA GLY A 40 3.09 -1.48 14.42
C GLY A 40 1.64 -1.00 14.38
N LYS A 41 0.82 -1.31 15.40
CA LYS A 41 -0.58 -0.86 15.49
C LYS A 41 -0.66 0.66 15.43
N ARG A 42 0.16 1.34 16.24
CA ARG A 42 0.17 2.80 16.35
C ARG A 42 0.67 3.44 15.06
N VAL A 43 1.73 2.91 14.48
CA VAL A 43 2.28 3.44 13.22
C VAL A 43 1.27 3.31 12.09
N VAL A 44 0.70 2.11 11.86
CA VAL A 44 -0.35 1.89 10.86
C VAL A 44 -1.54 2.84 11.07
N LEU A 45 -1.98 3.00 12.32
CA LEU A 45 -3.07 3.91 12.65
C LEU A 45 -2.73 5.36 12.28
N THR A 46 -1.56 5.87 12.68
CA THR A 46 -1.15 7.25 12.40
C THR A 46 -0.98 7.50 10.90
N CYS A 47 -0.44 6.53 10.16
CA CYS A 47 -0.26 6.59 8.71
C CYS A 47 -1.61 6.69 7.99
N ILE A 48 -2.54 5.79 8.32
CA ILE A 48 -3.83 5.72 7.63
C ILE A 48 -4.74 6.87 8.05
N LEU A 49 -4.78 7.22 9.34
CA LEU A 49 -5.57 8.36 9.82
C LEU A 49 -5.07 9.66 9.22
N GLY A 50 -3.76 9.91 9.29
CA GLY A 50 -3.16 11.11 8.73
C GLY A 50 -3.38 11.21 7.21
N SER A 51 -3.12 10.14 6.46
CA SER A 51 -3.33 10.15 5.00
C SER A 51 -4.81 10.33 4.63
N SER A 52 -5.74 9.80 5.44
CA SER A 52 -7.17 9.95 5.25
C SER A 52 -7.63 11.40 5.49
N LEU A 53 -7.15 12.05 6.56
CA LEU A 53 -7.44 13.46 6.84
C LEU A 53 -6.88 14.39 5.75
N LEU A 54 -5.67 14.11 5.27
CA LEU A 54 -5.08 14.85 4.15
C LEU A 54 -5.82 14.61 2.83
N THR A 55 -6.36 13.40 2.63
CA THR A 55 -7.22 13.08 1.48
C THR A 55 -8.51 13.90 1.54
N LEU A 56 -9.16 14.02 2.70
CA LEU A 56 -10.33 14.89 2.89
C LEU A 56 -10.02 16.37 2.59
N ALA A 57 -8.81 16.83 2.92
CA ALA A 57 -8.39 18.20 2.64
C ALA A 57 -7.99 18.46 1.17
N SER A 58 -7.82 17.41 0.36
CA SER A 58 -7.26 17.50 -0.99
C SER A 58 -8.12 18.34 -1.96
N PRO A 59 -9.47 18.25 -1.97
CA PRO A 59 -10.27 19.10 -2.85
C PRO A 59 -10.17 20.59 -2.52
N VAL A 60 -10.15 20.94 -1.23
CA VAL A 60 -9.98 22.33 -0.78
C VAL A 60 -8.61 22.86 -1.18
N ALA A 61 -7.57 22.04 -1.03
CA ALA A 61 -6.22 22.39 -1.44
C ALA A 61 -6.09 22.59 -2.96
N ALA A 62 -6.73 21.73 -3.75
CA ALA A 62 -6.76 21.84 -5.21
C ALA A 62 -7.36 23.18 -5.67
N ARG A 63 -8.45 23.62 -5.03
CA ARG A 63 -9.09 24.91 -5.31
C ARG A 63 -8.28 26.13 -4.86
N THR A 64 -7.40 25.95 -3.87
CA THR A 64 -6.57 27.04 -3.34
C THR A 64 -5.35 27.28 -4.22
N SER A 65 -4.57 26.23 -4.48
CA SER A 65 -3.35 26.32 -5.30
C SER A 65 -2.80 24.93 -5.66
N PRO A 66 -2.30 24.73 -6.88
CA PRO A 66 -1.66 23.48 -7.27
C PRO A 66 -0.44 23.14 -6.40
N TYR A 67 0.29 24.14 -5.88
CA TYR A 67 1.45 23.91 -5.02
C TYR A 67 1.07 23.38 -3.63
N VAL A 68 -0.07 23.83 -3.09
CA VAL A 68 -0.60 23.31 -1.82
C VAL A 68 -1.04 21.86 -2.00
N LEU A 69 -1.66 21.54 -3.15
CA LEU A 69 -2.00 20.16 -3.49
C LEU A 69 -0.74 19.29 -3.64
N VAL A 70 0.33 19.78 -4.27
CA VAL A 70 1.63 19.08 -4.34
C VAL A 70 2.16 18.77 -2.95
N ALA A 71 2.19 19.74 -2.04
CA ALA A 71 2.66 19.53 -0.67
C ALA A 71 1.84 18.47 0.08
N LEU A 72 0.50 18.52 -0.08
CA LEU A 72 -0.40 17.51 0.45
C LEU A 72 -0.14 16.12 -0.13
N ARG A 73 0.11 16.01 -1.45
CA ARG A 73 0.44 14.75 -2.11
C ARG A 73 1.74 14.15 -1.57
N VAL A 74 2.78 14.96 -1.36
CA VAL A 74 4.03 14.50 -0.73
C VAL A 74 3.75 13.97 0.68
N ALA A 75 2.98 14.70 1.49
CA ALA A 75 2.65 14.30 2.85
C ALA A 75 1.82 13.01 2.91
N ILE A 76 0.82 12.84 2.01
CA ILE A 76 0.05 11.60 1.87
C ILE A 76 0.97 10.44 1.50
N GLY A 77 1.85 10.63 0.51
CA GLY A 77 2.81 9.62 0.09
C GLY A 77 3.73 9.20 1.22
N PHE A 78 4.26 10.17 1.98
CA PHE A 78 5.11 9.91 3.14
C PHE A 78 4.40 9.12 4.24
N LEU A 79 3.13 9.41 4.51
CA LEU A 79 2.38 8.63 5.50
C LEU A 79 2.09 7.21 4.99
N GLN A 80 1.69 7.07 3.73
CA GLN A 80 1.32 5.77 3.17
C GLN A 80 2.52 4.83 3.00
N GLY A 81 3.71 5.32 2.65
CA GLY A 81 4.87 4.45 2.43
C GLY A 81 5.39 3.77 3.70
N ALA A 82 5.05 4.26 4.88
CA ALA A 82 5.35 3.58 6.14
C ALA A 82 4.39 2.41 6.46
N THR A 83 3.27 2.27 5.73
CA THR A 83 2.20 1.32 6.07
C THR A 83 2.59 -0.14 5.90
N PHE A 84 3.12 -0.52 4.73
CA PHE A 84 3.53 -1.91 4.48
C PHE A 84 4.68 -2.37 5.40
N PRO A 85 5.77 -1.60 5.59
CA PRO A 85 6.82 -1.94 6.55
C PRO A 85 6.28 -2.13 7.98
N ALA A 86 5.33 -1.30 8.40
CA ALA A 86 4.70 -1.42 9.71
C ALA A 86 3.85 -2.69 9.83
N MET A 87 3.09 -3.05 8.79
CA MET A 87 2.34 -4.32 8.74
C MET A 87 3.27 -5.53 8.78
N HIS A 88 4.36 -5.54 8.01
CA HIS A 88 5.38 -6.60 8.06
C HIS A 88 6.00 -6.75 9.45
N THR A 89 6.23 -5.63 10.14
CA THR A 89 6.70 -5.64 11.54
C THR A 89 5.67 -6.20 12.51
N MET A 90 4.37 -6.04 12.24
CA MET A 90 3.34 -6.70 13.03
C MET A 90 3.29 -8.20 12.76
N TRP A 91 3.38 -8.60 11.49
CA TRP A 91 3.36 -10.00 11.10
C TRP A 91 4.56 -10.78 11.63
N SER A 92 5.72 -10.16 11.81
CA SER A 92 6.87 -10.84 12.44
C SER A 92 6.65 -11.20 13.91
N VAL A 93 5.65 -10.60 14.57
CA VAL A 93 5.28 -10.89 15.98
C VAL A 93 4.01 -11.73 16.07
N TRP A 94 3.09 -11.60 15.11
CA TRP A 94 1.79 -12.27 15.09
C TRP A 94 1.77 -13.57 14.28
N GLY A 95 2.63 -13.70 13.27
CA GLY A 95 2.63 -14.81 12.34
C GLY A 95 3.71 -15.84 12.68
N PRO A 96 3.36 -17.13 12.81
CA PRO A 96 4.33 -18.22 12.77
C PRO A 96 5.17 -18.14 11.49
N PRO A 97 6.48 -18.50 11.51
CA PRO A 97 7.37 -18.38 10.35
C PRO A 97 6.86 -19.08 9.08
N LEU A 98 6.18 -20.22 9.26
CA LEU A 98 5.62 -21.01 8.16
C LEU A 98 4.39 -20.36 7.50
N GLU A 99 3.68 -19.51 8.24
CA GLU A 99 2.44 -18.87 7.79
C GLU A 99 2.67 -17.41 7.35
N LEU A 100 3.84 -16.85 7.65
CA LEU A 100 4.19 -15.46 7.38
C LEU A 100 4.00 -15.10 5.89
N SER A 101 4.42 -15.96 4.97
CA SER A 101 4.25 -15.75 3.53
C SER A 101 2.77 -15.63 3.15
N ILE A 102 1.89 -16.42 3.75
CA ILE A 102 0.44 -16.37 3.50
C ILE A 102 -0.14 -15.05 4.02
N LEU A 103 0.22 -14.64 5.24
CA LEU A 103 -0.23 -13.37 5.83
C LEU A 103 0.19 -12.16 4.97
N THR A 104 1.43 -12.17 4.48
CA THR A 104 1.90 -11.14 3.55
C THR A 104 1.17 -11.21 2.22
N GLY A 105 0.95 -12.40 1.65
CA GLY A 105 0.22 -12.59 0.40
C GLY A 105 -1.21 -12.05 0.47
N VAL A 106 -1.93 -12.33 1.55
CA VAL A 106 -3.28 -11.78 1.81
C VAL A 106 -3.23 -10.26 1.92
N THR A 107 -2.21 -9.70 2.59
CA THR A 107 -2.03 -8.25 2.71
C THR A 107 -1.87 -7.58 1.34
N TYR A 108 -1.04 -8.14 0.45
CA TYR A 108 -0.86 -7.61 -0.90
C TYR A 108 -2.07 -7.84 -1.81
N ALA A 109 -2.76 -8.97 -1.67
CA ALA A 109 -3.99 -9.24 -2.40
C ALA A 109 -5.09 -8.22 -2.06
N GLY A 110 -5.22 -7.85 -0.78
CA GLY A 110 -6.15 -6.82 -0.33
C GLY A 110 -5.95 -5.48 -1.04
N ALA A 111 -4.70 -5.08 -1.31
CA ALA A 111 -4.40 -3.85 -2.05
C ALA A 111 -4.91 -3.92 -3.50
N GLN A 112 -4.77 -5.06 -4.17
CA GLN A 112 -5.26 -5.23 -5.55
C GLN A 112 -6.77 -5.29 -5.62
N ILE A 113 -7.41 -5.97 -4.66
CA ILE A 113 -8.87 -5.97 -4.54
C ILE A 113 -9.38 -4.53 -4.36
N GLY A 114 -8.73 -3.74 -3.51
CA GLY A 114 -9.03 -2.32 -3.34
C GLY A 114 -9.01 -1.55 -4.65
N ASN A 115 -7.96 -1.72 -5.48
CA ASN A 115 -7.86 -1.07 -6.79
C ASN A 115 -9.01 -1.46 -7.72
N VAL A 116 -9.40 -2.74 -7.75
CA VAL A 116 -10.50 -3.24 -8.60
C VAL A 116 -11.83 -2.58 -8.24
N PHE A 117 -12.08 -2.29 -6.96
CA PHE A 117 -13.31 -1.62 -6.53
C PHE A 117 -13.24 -0.09 -6.66
N VAL A 118 -12.12 0.52 -6.26
CA VAL A 118 -11.97 1.97 -6.24
C VAL A 118 -12.04 2.57 -7.64
N LEU A 119 -11.50 1.90 -8.66
CA LEU A 119 -11.47 2.44 -10.03
C LEU A 119 -12.89 2.63 -10.62
N PRO A 120 -13.78 1.61 -10.72
CA PRO A 120 -15.15 1.81 -11.16
C PRO A 120 -15.94 2.76 -10.24
N PHE A 121 -15.74 2.65 -8.92
CA PHE A 121 -16.42 3.48 -7.94
C PHE A 121 -16.06 4.96 -8.12
N SER A 122 -14.80 5.28 -8.41
CA SER A 122 -14.36 6.63 -8.72
C SER A 122 -14.99 7.16 -10.02
N GLY A 123 -15.14 6.32 -11.05
CA GLY A 123 -15.84 6.69 -12.28
C GLY A 123 -17.32 7.03 -12.05
N PHE A 124 -18.00 6.21 -11.25
CA PHE A 124 -19.39 6.45 -10.85
C PHE A 124 -19.55 7.76 -10.07
N LEU A 125 -18.67 8.01 -9.10
CA LEU A 125 -18.68 9.24 -8.30
C LEU A 125 -18.31 10.49 -9.12
N CYS A 126 -17.41 10.37 -10.10
CA CYS A 126 -17.14 11.49 -11.01
C CYS A 126 -18.38 11.92 -11.80
N GLN A 127 -19.26 10.98 -12.17
CA GLN A 127 -20.45 11.27 -12.98
C GLN A 127 -21.65 11.73 -12.14
N TYR A 128 -21.89 11.09 -10.99
CA TYR A 128 -23.10 11.30 -10.18
C TYR A 128 -22.83 11.86 -8.78
N GLY A 129 -21.56 12.09 -8.44
CA GLY A 129 -21.16 12.59 -7.13
C GLY A 129 -21.49 14.07 -6.93
N PHE A 130 -21.43 14.48 -5.67
CA PHE A 130 -21.65 15.85 -5.25
C PHE A 130 -20.41 16.73 -5.49
N ASP A 131 -20.58 18.06 -5.37
CA ASP A 131 -19.49 19.04 -5.48
C ASP A 131 -18.74 19.01 -6.84
N GLY A 132 -19.46 18.77 -7.94
CA GLY A 132 -18.83 18.63 -9.26
C GLY A 132 -18.24 17.24 -9.54
N GLY A 133 -18.66 16.23 -8.77
CA GLY A 133 -18.34 14.82 -8.98
C GLY A 133 -17.00 14.42 -8.41
N TRP A 134 -15.90 14.97 -8.91
CA TRP A 134 -14.55 14.53 -8.54
C TRP A 134 -14.17 14.73 -7.05
N PRO A 135 -14.61 15.79 -6.32
CA PRO A 135 -14.28 15.95 -4.89
C PRO A 135 -14.93 14.87 -4.02
N SER A 136 -16.09 14.37 -4.42
CA SER A 136 -16.83 13.36 -3.67
C SER A 136 -16.01 12.09 -3.42
N ILE A 137 -15.11 11.74 -4.35
CA ILE A 137 -14.18 10.60 -4.23
C ILE A 137 -13.26 10.79 -3.01
N PHE A 138 -12.66 11.96 -2.88
CA PHE A 138 -11.74 12.28 -1.79
C PHE A 138 -12.47 12.30 -0.44
N TYR A 139 -13.68 12.87 -0.40
CA TYR A 139 -14.48 12.92 0.82
C TYR A 139 -14.94 11.54 1.28
N ILE A 140 -15.47 10.71 0.35
CA ILE A 140 -15.98 9.38 0.69
C ILE A 140 -14.82 8.46 1.08
N LEU A 141 -13.76 8.38 0.27
CA LEU A 141 -12.62 7.49 0.58
C LEU A 141 -11.86 7.94 1.83
N GLY A 142 -11.70 9.25 2.02
CA GLY A 142 -11.10 9.79 3.24
C GLY A 142 -11.93 9.46 4.49
N LEU A 143 -13.26 9.58 4.42
CA LEU A 143 -14.14 9.23 5.54
C LEU A 143 -14.13 7.72 5.81
N MET A 144 -14.15 6.88 4.77
CA MET A 144 -14.01 5.43 4.91
C MET A 144 -12.70 5.06 5.60
N GLY A 145 -11.59 5.74 5.27
CA GLY A 145 -10.31 5.54 5.95
C GLY A 145 -10.35 5.93 7.43
N VAL A 146 -11.01 7.04 7.79
CA VAL A 146 -11.22 7.43 9.19
C VAL A 146 -12.06 6.39 9.96
N VAL A 147 -13.14 5.90 9.36
CA VAL A 147 -13.98 4.84 9.96
C VAL A 147 -13.18 3.55 10.13
N TRP A 148 -12.38 3.17 9.13
CA TRP A 148 -11.48 2.02 9.21
C TRP A 148 -10.47 2.19 10.35
N CYS A 149 -9.92 3.38 10.58
CA CYS A 149 -9.05 3.66 11.71
C CYS A 149 -9.75 3.43 13.06
N ALA A 150 -11.03 3.80 13.20
CA ALA A 150 -11.79 3.53 14.41
C ALA A 150 -11.95 2.02 14.65
N ILE A 151 -12.23 1.24 13.61
CA ILE A 151 -12.30 -0.23 13.68
C ILE A 151 -10.93 -0.81 14.04
N TRP A 152 -9.86 -0.34 13.39
CA TRP A 152 -8.49 -0.78 13.64
C TRP A 152 -8.05 -0.54 15.09
N MET A 153 -8.40 0.61 15.67
CA MET A 153 -8.10 0.90 17.07
C MET A 153 -8.69 -0.13 18.03
N TYR A 154 -9.91 -0.62 17.73
CA TYR A 154 -10.63 -1.56 18.57
C TYR A 154 -10.20 -3.01 18.35
N VAL A 155 -9.98 -3.41 17.10
CA VAL A 155 -9.70 -4.81 16.73
C VAL A 155 -8.22 -5.16 16.87
N SER A 156 -7.31 -4.25 16.52
CA SER A 156 -5.88 -4.57 16.41
C SER A 156 -5.17 -4.52 17.77
N SER A 157 -4.13 -5.33 17.98
CA SER A 157 -3.21 -5.23 19.13
C SER A 157 -1.76 -5.45 18.69
N ASP A 158 -0.81 -4.73 19.31
CA ASP A 158 0.60 -4.81 18.92
C ASP A 158 1.23 -6.18 19.19
N ARG A 159 0.75 -6.92 20.18
CA ARG A 159 1.27 -8.25 20.54
C ARG A 159 0.13 -9.21 20.86
N PRO A 160 0.28 -10.51 20.53
CA PRO A 160 -0.70 -11.54 20.90
C PRO A 160 -1.00 -11.57 22.40
N ILE A 161 0.02 -11.39 23.25
CA ILE A 161 -0.12 -11.43 24.72
C ILE A 161 -1.04 -10.34 25.29
N ASN A 162 -1.17 -9.21 24.61
CA ASN A 162 -1.98 -8.07 25.04
C ASN A 162 -3.37 -8.08 24.41
N HIS A 163 -3.68 -9.05 23.54
CA HIS A 163 -4.92 -9.09 22.80
C HIS A 163 -6.04 -9.70 23.66
N PRO A 164 -7.16 -8.99 23.92
CA PRO A 164 -8.17 -9.44 24.89
C PRO A 164 -9.06 -10.59 24.40
N ARG A 165 -9.05 -10.88 23.08
CA ARG A 165 -9.94 -11.88 22.45
C ARG A 165 -9.23 -13.12 21.90
N ILE A 166 -7.92 -13.23 22.11
CA ILE A 166 -7.16 -14.37 21.60
C ILE A 166 -7.38 -15.58 22.53
N SER A 167 -7.45 -16.79 21.94
CA SER A 167 -7.49 -18.01 22.75
C SER A 167 -6.12 -18.28 23.38
N GLU A 168 -6.09 -18.86 24.58
CA GLU A 168 -4.81 -19.15 25.25
C GLU A 168 -3.99 -20.20 24.48
N ALA A 169 -4.65 -21.15 23.81
CA ALA A 169 -4.00 -22.14 22.96
C ALA A 169 -3.28 -21.49 21.76
N GLU A 170 -3.95 -20.59 21.05
CA GLU A 170 -3.37 -19.85 19.91
C GLU A 170 -2.23 -18.94 20.35
N LYS A 171 -2.41 -18.24 21.47
CA LYS A 171 -1.38 -17.39 22.06
C LYS A 171 -0.11 -18.17 22.39
N GLN A 172 -0.23 -19.37 22.96
CA GLN A 172 0.93 -20.23 23.24
C GLN A 172 1.59 -20.75 21.96
N TYR A 173 0.79 -21.16 20.96
CA TYR A 173 1.30 -21.59 19.65
C TYR A 173 2.13 -20.50 18.98
N ILE A 174 1.58 -19.28 18.85
CA ILE A 174 2.28 -18.15 18.22
C ILE A 174 3.53 -17.78 19.01
N THR A 175 3.42 -17.63 20.33
CA THR A 175 4.57 -17.22 21.17
C THR A 175 5.70 -18.24 21.06
N LYS A 176 5.39 -19.54 21.13
CA LYS A 176 6.39 -20.60 21.01
C LYS A 176 7.05 -20.61 19.62
N ALA A 177 6.25 -20.55 18.55
CA ALA A 177 6.77 -20.57 17.18
C ALA A 177 7.67 -19.35 16.87
N VAL A 178 7.31 -18.17 17.37
CA VAL A 178 8.12 -16.94 17.21
C VAL A 178 9.39 -17.00 18.05
N GLU A 179 9.31 -17.49 19.31
CA GLU A 179 10.49 -17.66 20.17
C GLU A 179 11.49 -18.68 19.62
N GLU A 180 11.02 -19.78 19.02
CA GLU A 180 11.88 -20.77 18.37
C GLU A 180 12.61 -20.19 17.14
N SER A 181 11.98 -19.28 16.41
CA SER A 181 12.54 -18.66 15.21
C SER A 181 13.50 -17.51 15.48
N VAL A 182 13.15 -16.59 16.37
CA VAL A 182 13.87 -15.32 16.56
C VAL A 182 14.58 -15.26 17.92
N GLY A 183 14.40 -16.28 18.76
CA GLY A 183 14.91 -16.33 20.13
C GLY A 183 14.06 -15.52 21.13
N LYS A 184 14.21 -15.83 22.41
CA LYS A 184 13.52 -15.12 23.50
C LYS A 184 13.95 -13.65 23.55
N HIS A 185 13.03 -12.76 23.22
CA HIS A 185 13.23 -11.32 23.35
C HIS A 185 13.10 -10.90 24.83
N THR A 186 14.15 -11.12 25.61
CA THR A 186 14.25 -10.66 26.99
C THR A 186 15.01 -9.34 27.05
N GLY A 187 14.27 -8.22 27.18
CA GLY A 187 14.83 -6.88 27.40
C GLY A 187 14.59 -5.86 26.29
N LYS A 188 15.24 -4.69 26.39
CA LYS A 188 15.19 -3.65 25.35
C LYS A 188 15.93 -4.13 24.10
N PRO A 189 15.36 -3.95 22.89
CA PRO A 189 16.05 -4.32 21.66
C PRO A 189 17.38 -3.55 21.57
N PRO A 190 18.47 -4.21 21.14
CA PRO A 190 19.75 -3.55 20.94
C PRO A 190 19.62 -2.45 19.88
N ALA A 191 20.52 -1.47 19.92
CA ALA A 191 20.55 -0.40 18.92
C ALA A 191 20.70 -0.99 17.52
N THR A 192 19.85 -0.55 16.58
CA THR A 192 19.86 -1.04 15.20
C THR A 192 21.23 -0.77 14.56
N PRO A 193 21.96 -1.81 14.11
CA PRO A 193 23.33 -1.66 13.61
C PRO A 193 23.34 -1.19 12.15
N TRP A 194 22.91 0.05 11.90
CA TRP A 194 22.76 0.64 10.56
C TRP A 194 23.99 0.46 9.67
N GLY A 195 25.19 0.71 10.21
CA GLY A 195 26.44 0.53 9.47
C GLY A 195 26.61 -0.90 8.95
N LYS A 196 26.37 -1.91 9.80
CA LYS A 196 26.49 -3.32 9.40
C LYS A 196 25.42 -3.73 8.38
N ILE A 197 24.20 -3.21 8.50
CA ILE A 197 23.11 -3.44 7.55
C ILE A 197 23.50 -2.88 6.17
N LEU A 198 23.97 -1.63 6.13
CA LEU A 198 24.36 -0.96 4.88
C LEU A 198 25.61 -1.57 4.23
N THR A 199 26.48 -2.23 4.99
CA THR A 199 27.64 -2.96 4.44
C THR A 199 27.36 -4.43 4.13
N SER A 200 26.17 -4.94 4.46
CA SER A 200 25.84 -6.36 4.31
C SER A 200 25.60 -6.74 2.85
N ARG A 201 26.36 -7.71 2.34
CA ARG A 201 26.19 -8.25 0.98
C ARG A 201 24.80 -8.87 0.77
N ALA A 202 24.26 -9.52 1.79
CA ALA A 202 22.94 -10.16 1.71
C ALA A 202 21.83 -9.11 1.53
N VAL A 203 21.91 -7.98 2.25
CA VAL A 203 20.94 -6.88 2.13
C VAL A 203 20.97 -6.29 0.72
N TRP A 204 22.16 -6.04 0.17
CA TRP A 204 22.30 -5.54 -1.20
C TRP A 204 21.85 -6.55 -2.24
N ALA A 205 22.14 -7.84 -2.06
CA ALA A 205 21.66 -8.89 -2.96
C ALA A 205 20.12 -8.95 -3.00
N CYS A 206 19.46 -8.88 -1.84
CA CYS A 206 18.00 -8.78 -1.76
C CYS A 206 17.48 -7.51 -2.43
N TRP A 207 18.12 -6.36 -2.20
CA TRP A 207 17.71 -5.09 -2.80
C TRP A 207 17.80 -5.12 -4.32
N PHE A 208 18.93 -5.58 -4.89
CA PHE A 208 19.09 -5.71 -6.34
C PHE A 208 18.13 -6.74 -6.93
N GLY A 209 17.88 -7.86 -6.23
CA GLY A 209 16.89 -8.85 -6.64
C GLY A 209 15.48 -8.28 -6.70
N HIS A 210 15.07 -7.53 -5.67
CA HIS A 210 13.76 -6.87 -5.63
C HIS A 210 13.65 -5.80 -6.72
N PHE A 211 14.68 -4.96 -6.88
CA PHE A 211 14.76 -3.95 -7.92
C PHE A 211 14.63 -4.55 -9.33
N ALA A 212 15.37 -5.62 -9.62
CA ALA A 212 15.31 -6.30 -10.91
C ALA A 212 13.94 -6.93 -11.17
N GLY A 213 13.33 -7.52 -10.12
CA GLY A 213 11.98 -8.07 -10.17
C GLY A 213 10.93 -7.02 -10.50
N ASP A 214 10.91 -5.92 -9.73
CA ASP A 214 9.99 -4.80 -9.94
C ASP A 214 10.20 -4.16 -11.32
N TRP A 215 11.45 -3.87 -11.68
CA TRP A 215 11.79 -3.30 -12.98
C TRP A 215 11.29 -4.18 -14.13
N GLY A 216 11.54 -5.49 -14.05
CA GLY A 216 11.08 -6.46 -15.04
C GLY A 216 9.56 -6.50 -15.14
N ALA A 217 8.87 -6.55 -14.00
CA ALA A 217 7.41 -6.57 -13.94
C ALA A 217 6.78 -5.31 -14.54
N TYR A 218 7.27 -4.11 -14.17
CA TYR A 218 6.77 -2.85 -14.73
C TYR A 218 7.10 -2.69 -16.21
N THR A 219 8.29 -3.12 -16.64
CA THR A 219 8.66 -3.11 -18.07
C THR A 219 7.72 -4.01 -18.87
N MET A 220 7.43 -5.22 -18.39
CA MET A 220 6.46 -6.10 -19.03
C MET A 220 5.06 -5.49 -19.03
N LEU A 221 4.62 -4.89 -17.93
CA LEU A 221 3.30 -4.26 -17.84
C LEU A 221 3.11 -3.15 -18.89
N VAL A 222 4.13 -2.33 -19.11
CA VAL A 222 4.10 -1.20 -20.06
C VAL A 222 4.35 -1.63 -21.50
N SER A 223 5.34 -2.50 -21.73
CA SER A 223 5.79 -2.87 -23.08
C SER A 223 4.96 -3.97 -23.72
N LEU A 224 4.32 -4.84 -22.92
CA LEU A 224 3.53 -5.96 -23.47
C LEU A 224 2.34 -5.48 -24.32
N PRO A 225 1.53 -4.48 -23.92
CA PRO A 225 0.47 -3.96 -24.78
C PRO A 225 0.99 -3.37 -26.10
N MET A 226 2.11 -2.63 -26.06
CA MET A 226 2.74 -2.07 -27.27
C MET A 226 3.24 -3.18 -28.19
N PHE A 227 3.90 -4.20 -27.66
CA PHE A 227 4.39 -5.34 -28.44
C PHE A 227 3.26 -6.14 -29.11
N LEU A 228 2.18 -6.45 -28.37
CA LEU A 228 1.03 -7.18 -28.90
C LEU A 228 0.32 -6.42 -30.04
N LYS A 229 0.28 -5.09 -29.94
CA LYS A 229 -0.31 -4.23 -30.97
C LYS A 229 0.60 -4.07 -32.18
N ASP A 230 1.85 -3.64 -31.95
CA ASP A 230 2.73 -3.15 -33.01
C ASP A 230 3.46 -4.27 -33.75
N VAL A 231 3.75 -5.40 -33.08
CA VAL A 231 4.46 -6.54 -33.68
C VAL A 231 3.51 -7.66 -34.08
N LEU A 232 2.53 -7.97 -33.23
CA LEU A 232 1.57 -9.07 -33.46
C LEU A 232 0.27 -8.63 -34.14
N GLY A 233 0.04 -7.32 -34.30
CA GLY A 233 -1.16 -6.80 -34.97
C GLY A 233 -2.47 -7.09 -34.25
N LEU A 234 -2.42 -7.51 -32.98
CA LEU A 234 -3.61 -7.87 -32.22
C LEU A 234 -4.35 -6.62 -31.74
N ASP A 235 -5.65 -6.54 -32.04
CA ASP A 235 -6.49 -5.45 -31.56
C ASP A 235 -6.67 -5.57 -30.04
N LEU A 236 -6.13 -4.60 -29.29
CA LEU A 236 -6.07 -4.59 -27.82
C LEU A 236 -7.45 -4.65 -27.15
N SER A 237 -8.52 -4.30 -27.89
CA SER A 237 -9.93 -4.45 -27.51
C SER A 237 -10.27 -5.90 -27.15
N SER A 238 -9.78 -6.86 -27.95
CA SER A 238 -10.07 -8.29 -27.79
C SER A 238 -9.23 -8.93 -26.67
N VAL A 239 -7.99 -8.49 -26.51
CA VAL A 239 -7.04 -9.04 -25.52
C VAL A 239 -7.35 -8.53 -24.11
N SER A 240 -7.83 -7.29 -23.97
CA SER A 240 -8.21 -6.75 -22.66
C SER A 240 -9.42 -7.49 -22.08
N PHE A 241 -10.41 -7.83 -22.90
CA PHE A 241 -11.56 -8.66 -22.51
C PHE A 241 -11.12 -10.07 -22.05
N MET A 242 -10.09 -10.63 -22.67
CA MET A 242 -9.50 -11.92 -22.28
C MET A 242 -8.72 -11.83 -20.95
N LYS A 243 -8.14 -10.67 -20.61
CA LYS A 243 -7.44 -10.42 -19.34
C LYS A 243 -8.38 -10.18 -18.15
N PHE A 244 -9.63 -9.81 -18.38
CA PHE A 244 -10.65 -9.68 -17.33
C PHE A 244 -11.23 -11.03 -16.86
N ILE A 245 -10.84 -12.15 -17.47
CA ILE A 245 -11.18 -13.50 -17.01
C ILE A 245 -9.91 -14.21 -16.48
N PRO A 246 -9.41 -13.88 -15.27
CA PRO A 246 -8.58 -14.82 -14.54
C PRO A 246 -9.52 -15.87 -13.91
N PHE A 247 -9.43 -17.13 -14.35
CA PHE A 247 -10.25 -18.31 -13.98
C PHE A 247 -11.43 -18.69 -14.89
N GLN A 248 -11.15 -18.95 -16.16
CA GLN A 248 -11.76 -20.10 -16.83
C GLN A 248 -10.70 -20.75 -17.71
N ILE A 249 -9.98 -21.71 -17.15
CA ILE A 249 -9.51 -22.84 -17.94
C ILE A 249 -10.67 -23.84 -17.88
N PRO A 250 -11.51 -24.00 -18.91
CA PRO A 250 -12.06 -25.29 -19.21
C PRO A 250 -10.98 -26.05 -19.98
N SER A 251 -10.45 -27.07 -19.33
CA SER A 251 -9.90 -28.23 -20.00
C SER A 251 -10.84 -28.68 -21.11
N THR A 252 -10.54 -28.36 -22.37
CA THR A 252 -11.16 -29.04 -23.50
C THR A 252 -10.21 -29.01 -24.69
N TYR A 253 -9.46 -30.11 -24.79
CA TYR A 253 -9.05 -30.86 -25.99
C TYR A 253 -8.80 -30.14 -27.32
N LEU A 254 -7.61 -30.51 -27.87
CA LEU A 254 -7.05 -30.34 -29.23
C LEU A 254 -6.24 -29.07 -29.48
#